data_AF-A0A8J3GZ49-F1
#
_entry.id   AF-A0A8J3GZ49-F1
#
_cell.length_a   1.000
_cell.length_b   1.000
_cell.length_c   1.000
_cell.angle_alpha   90.00
_cell.angle_beta   90.00
_cell.angle_gamma   90.00
#
_symmetry.space_group_name_H-M   'P 1'
#
loop_
_entity.id
_entity.type
_entity.pdbx_description
1 polymer ?
#
loop_
_entity_poly.entity_id
_entity_poly.type
_entity_poly.pdbx_seq_one_letter_code
_entity_poly.pdbx_strand_id
1 'polypeptide(L)'
;MRIPLDQIDPHALLRDRSLLDAEAFEELKRSIAATGLRQPIEVFATGNTFGLLSGYRRLAAVRALHDLTGQEKYATIEAHLRDPDSRQAALAEMVAENDIRQALSPWEKAAIATAATAAGLFPTLDLALAGLYPHAARQKRAKLRAVAEVVEALDGLLTDPETHSESRLLRMSIPQSLCFHGIIGFWIAVFYPVFCNHLEG
;
A
#
# COMPACT_ATOMS: atom_id res chain seq x y z
N MET A 1 -18.56 -14.02 6.23
CA MET A 1 -19.51 -12.91 6.50
C MET A 1 -19.74 -12.12 5.21
N ARG A 2 -20.80 -11.31 5.10
CA ARG A 2 -21.01 -10.42 3.95
C ARG A 2 -20.80 -8.97 4.40
N ILE A 3 -19.98 -8.23 3.66
CA ILE A 3 -19.63 -6.84 3.98
C ILE A 3 -20.12 -5.92 2.84
N PRO A 4 -20.74 -4.77 3.15
CA PRO A 4 -21.02 -3.72 2.19
C PRO A 4 -19.77 -3.22 1.47
N LEU A 5 -19.86 -3.02 0.15
CA LEU A 5 -18.69 -2.66 -0.65
C LEU A 5 -18.03 -1.34 -0.23
N ASP A 6 -18.81 -0.39 0.28
CA ASP A 6 -18.40 0.92 0.78
C ASP A 6 -17.66 0.87 2.13
N GLN A 7 -17.82 -0.21 2.89
CA GLN A 7 -17.11 -0.42 4.16
C GLN A 7 -15.73 -1.07 3.98
N ILE A 8 -15.37 -1.41 2.75
CA ILE A 8 -14.08 -2.05 2.44
C ILE A 8 -13.15 -1.01 1.84
N ASP A 9 -12.04 -0.74 2.53
CA ASP A 9 -10.94 0.04 1.99
C ASP A 9 -10.05 -0.86 1.11
N PRO A 10 -10.05 -0.65 -0.22
CA PRO A 10 -9.25 -1.44 -1.15
C PRO A 10 -7.76 -1.08 -1.13
N HIS A 11 -7.37 0.03 -0.50
CA HIS A 11 -6.01 0.58 -0.54
C HIS A 11 -5.17 0.23 0.69
N ALA A 12 -5.70 -0.58 1.60
CA ALA A 12 -5.05 -0.92 2.85
C ALA A 12 -3.66 -1.60 2.68
N LEU A 13 -3.39 -2.31 1.57
CA LEU A 13 -2.16 -3.11 1.43
C LEU A 13 -1.53 -3.20 0.01
N LEU A 14 -1.61 -2.13 -0.80
CA LEU A 14 -1.00 -1.94 -2.15
C LEU A 14 -1.99 -1.98 -3.32
N ARG A 15 -1.67 -1.17 -4.34
CA ARG A 15 -2.27 -1.23 -5.68
C ARG A 15 -1.67 -2.40 -6.44
N ASP A 16 -2.48 -3.41 -6.73
CA ASP A 16 -2.12 -4.52 -7.62
C ASP A 16 -2.06 -4.03 -9.08
N ARG A 17 -0.88 -4.14 -9.71
CA ARG A 17 -0.63 -3.76 -11.10
C ARG A 17 -1.26 -4.75 -12.10
N SER A 18 -1.87 -5.84 -11.64
CA SER A 18 -2.55 -6.82 -12.50
C SER A 18 -3.90 -6.36 -13.06
N LEU A 19 -4.35 -5.12 -12.76
CA LEU A 19 -5.42 -4.44 -13.51
C LEU A 19 -5.06 -4.14 -14.98
N LEU A 20 -3.81 -4.39 -15.38
CA LEU A 20 -3.33 -4.17 -16.74
C LEU A 20 -3.83 -5.23 -17.76
N ASP A 21 -4.41 -6.34 -17.33
CA ASP A 21 -5.04 -7.33 -18.22
C ASP A 21 -6.58 -7.20 -18.20
N ALA A 22 -7.08 -6.37 -19.10
CA ALA A 22 -8.51 -6.08 -19.25
C ALA A 22 -9.32 -7.32 -19.67
N GLU A 23 -8.75 -8.22 -20.47
CA GLU A 23 -9.45 -9.41 -20.95
C GLU A 23 -9.68 -10.41 -19.80
N ALA A 24 -8.63 -10.68 -19.01
CA ALA A 24 -8.76 -11.53 -17.84
C ALA A 24 -9.68 -10.94 -16.77
N PHE A 25 -9.76 -9.61 -16.66
CA PHE A 25 -10.71 -8.94 -15.75
C PHE A 25 -12.17 -9.11 -16.22
N GLU A 26 -12.45 -8.96 -17.51
CA GLU A 26 -13.79 -9.19 -18.07
C GLU A 26 -14.23 -10.66 -17.97
N GLU A 27 -13.31 -11.60 -18.16
CA GLU A 27 -13.59 -13.02 -17.92
C GLU A 27 -13.95 -13.29 -16.45
N LEU A 28 -13.21 -12.69 -15.50
CA LEU A 28 -13.52 -12.80 -14.07
C LEU A 28 -14.90 -12.23 -13.74
N LYS A 29 -15.25 -11.06 -14.29
CA LYS A 29 -16.59 -10.46 -14.12
C LYS A 29 -17.69 -11.40 -14.63
N ARG A 30 -17.52 -11.97 -15.83
CA ARG A 30 -18.48 -12.92 -16.41
C ARG A 30 -18.63 -14.17 -15.54
N SER A 31 -17.52 -14.71 -15.05
CA SER A 31 -17.51 -15.87 -14.16
C SER A 31 -18.25 -15.61 -12.84
N ILE A 32 -18.03 -14.45 -12.22
CA ILE A 32 -18.73 -14.03 -11.00
C ILE A 32 -20.23 -13.78 -11.27
N ALA A 33 -20.58 -13.18 -12.40
CA ALA A 33 -21.98 -12.98 -12.77
C ALA A 33 -22.73 -14.30 -12.99
N ALA A 34 -22.05 -15.31 -13.54
CA ALA A 34 -22.64 -16.62 -13.84
C ALA A 34 -22.71 -17.55 -12.64
N THR A 35 -21.64 -17.63 -11.84
CA THR A 35 -21.49 -18.65 -10.77
C THR A 35 -21.39 -18.08 -9.36
N GLY A 36 -21.41 -16.75 -9.23
CA GLY A 36 -21.16 -16.08 -7.95
C GLY A 36 -19.68 -16.08 -7.57
N LEU A 37 -19.39 -15.50 -6.40
CA LEU A 37 -18.04 -15.46 -5.87
C LEU A 37 -17.65 -16.83 -5.31
N ARG A 38 -16.69 -17.53 -5.93
CA ARG A 38 -16.26 -18.86 -5.49
C ARG A 38 -15.34 -18.86 -4.26
N GLN A 39 -14.52 -17.81 -4.14
CA GLN A 39 -13.57 -17.65 -3.06
C GLN A 39 -13.81 -16.29 -2.39
N PRO A 40 -14.17 -16.28 -1.09
CA PRO A 40 -14.31 -15.05 -0.33
C PRO A 40 -13.06 -14.17 -0.41
N ILE A 41 -13.25 -12.86 -0.29
CA ILE A 41 -12.12 -11.94 -0.07
C ILE A 41 -11.63 -12.09 1.37
N GLU A 42 -10.38 -11.70 1.63
CA GLU A 42 -9.86 -11.67 2.99
C GLU A 42 -9.73 -10.22 3.45
N VAL A 43 -10.17 -9.94 4.67
CA VAL A 43 -10.18 -8.61 5.25
C VAL A 43 -9.73 -8.63 6.70
N PHE A 44 -9.34 -7.46 7.21
CA PHE A 44 -9.09 -7.21 8.62
C PHE A 44 -9.95 -6.04 9.13
N ALA A 45 -10.28 -6.04 10.42
CA ALA A 45 -11.06 -4.95 11.02
C ALA A 45 -10.18 -3.71 11.25
N THR A 46 -10.70 -2.54 10.83
CA THR A 46 -10.12 -1.19 11.00
C THR A 46 -11.15 -0.31 11.70
N GLY A 47 -11.36 -0.53 13.00
CA GLY A 47 -12.42 0.15 13.75
C GLY A 47 -13.80 -0.24 13.22
N ASN A 48 -14.48 0.68 12.54
CA ASN A 48 -15.82 0.49 11.99
C ASN A 48 -15.84 0.07 10.51
N THR A 49 -14.68 -0.02 9.87
CA THR A 49 -14.51 -0.44 8.47
C THR A 49 -13.58 -1.64 8.36
N PHE A 50 -13.37 -2.13 7.14
CA PHE A 50 -12.53 -3.29 6.85
C PHE A 50 -11.43 -2.93 5.85
N GLY A 51 -10.19 -3.30 6.15
CA GLY A 51 -9.09 -3.24 5.19
C GLY A 51 -9.02 -4.51 4.36
N LEU A 52 -8.84 -4.37 3.05
CA LEU A 52 -8.64 -5.51 2.16
C LEU A 52 -7.24 -6.12 2.37
N LEU A 53 -7.21 -7.43 2.63
CA LEU A 53 -5.97 -8.22 2.71
C LEU A 53 -5.70 -8.97 1.40
N SER A 54 -6.72 -9.63 0.82
CA SER A 54 -6.59 -10.38 -0.43
C SER A 54 -7.91 -10.40 -1.22
N GLY A 55 -7.80 -10.56 -2.55
CA GLY A 55 -8.95 -10.65 -3.44
C GLY A 55 -9.34 -9.33 -4.13
N TYR A 56 -8.39 -8.41 -4.34
CA TYR A 56 -8.62 -7.12 -4.99
C TYR A 56 -9.37 -7.22 -6.32
N ARG A 57 -8.92 -8.09 -7.24
CA ARG A 57 -9.60 -8.28 -8.54
C ARG A 57 -11.06 -8.72 -8.39
N ARG A 58 -11.36 -9.52 -7.37
CA ARG A 58 -12.73 -9.96 -7.09
C ARG A 58 -13.56 -8.81 -6.53
N LEU A 59 -13.01 -8.04 -5.59
CA LEU A 59 -13.66 -6.83 -5.08
C LEU A 59 -13.95 -5.83 -6.21
N ALA A 60 -12.96 -5.57 -7.06
CA ALA A 60 -13.08 -4.67 -8.21
C ALA A 60 -14.12 -5.18 -9.22
N ALA A 61 -14.15 -6.49 -9.50
CA ALA A 61 -15.15 -7.09 -10.40
C ALA A 61 -16.58 -6.98 -9.84
N VAL A 62 -16.76 -7.22 -8.54
CA VAL A 62 -18.08 -7.09 -7.87
C VAL A 62 -18.52 -5.63 -7.83
N ARG A 63 -17.62 -4.68 -7.55
CA ARG A 63 -17.89 -3.22 -7.65
C ARG A 63 -18.32 -2.84 -9.07
N ALA A 64 -17.58 -3.25 -10.08
CA ALA A 64 -17.93 -2.98 -11.47
C ALA A 64 -19.29 -3.59 -11.89
N LEU A 65 -19.62 -4.79 -11.39
CA LEU A 65 -20.93 -5.40 -11.61
C LEU A 65 -22.06 -4.65 -10.89
N HIS A 66 -21.80 -4.17 -9.68
CA HIS A 66 -22.74 -3.33 -8.93
C HIS A 66 -23.00 -2.01 -9.66
N ASP A 67 -21.94 -1.31 -10.09
CA ASP A 67 -22.05 -0.04 -10.80
C ASP A 67 -22.79 -0.16 -12.14
N LEU A 68 -22.60 -1.28 -12.85
CA LEU A 68 -23.27 -1.54 -14.13
C LEU A 68 -24.75 -1.92 -13.97
N THR A 69 -25.11 -2.64 -12.91
CA THR A 69 -26.43 -3.30 -12.81
C THR A 69 -27.34 -2.76 -11.71
N GLY A 70 -26.78 -2.10 -10.68
CA GLY A 70 -27.50 -1.64 -9.49
C GLY A 70 -28.14 -2.77 -8.67
N GLN A 71 -27.75 -4.02 -8.88
CA GLN A 71 -28.39 -5.15 -8.21
C GLN A 71 -27.89 -5.31 -6.77
N GLU A 72 -28.81 -5.40 -5.81
CA GLU A 72 -28.57 -5.65 -4.37
C GLU A 72 -27.65 -6.84 -4.10
N LYS A 73 -27.69 -7.88 -4.95
CA LYS A 73 -26.82 -9.06 -4.79
C LYS A 73 -25.32 -8.73 -4.89
N TYR A 74 -24.97 -7.63 -5.54
CA TYR A 74 -23.61 -7.11 -5.66
C TYR A 74 -23.32 -5.97 -4.68
N ALA A 75 -24.28 -5.49 -3.89
CA ALA A 75 -24.06 -4.44 -2.89
C ALA A 75 -23.19 -4.91 -1.72
N THR A 76 -23.11 -6.24 -1.51
CA THR A 76 -22.27 -6.88 -0.50
C THR A 76 -21.43 -7.99 -1.10
N ILE A 77 -20.24 -8.22 -0.51
CA ILE A 77 -19.32 -9.27 -0.93
C ILE A 77 -19.02 -10.24 0.22
N GLU A 78 -18.84 -11.52 -0.09
CA GLU A 78 -18.42 -12.51 0.90
C GLU A 78 -16.95 -12.32 1.27
N ALA A 79 -16.71 -12.22 2.58
CA ALA A 79 -15.41 -11.95 3.16
C ALA A 79 -15.13 -12.86 4.37
N HIS A 80 -13.85 -13.19 4.55
CA HIS A 80 -13.29 -13.82 5.74
C HIS A 80 -12.55 -12.78 6.58
N LEU A 81 -12.92 -12.67 7.86
CA LEU A 81 -12.24 -11.81 8.83
C LEU A 81 -11.00 -12.55 9.33
N ARG A 82 -9.83 -11.94 9.18
CA ARG A 82 -8.61 -12.43 9.82
C ARG A 82 -8.40 -11.71 11.15
N ASP A 83 -7.97 -12.47 12.16
CA ASP A 83 -7.89 -11.99 13.54
C ASP A 83 -6.74 -10.96 13.74
N PRO A 84 -7.01 -9.83 14.43
CA PRO A 84 -6.03 -8.87 14.92
C PRO A 84 -4.71 -9.42 15.45
N ASP A 85 -4.76 -10.43 16.31
CA ASP A 85 -3.58 -10.92 17.05
C ASP A 85 -2.64 -11.73 16.14
N SER A 86 -3.13 -12.09 14.95
CA SER A 86 -2.36 -12.69 13.87
C SER A 86 -1.85 -11.70 12.82
N ARG A 87 -2.16 -10.39 12.90
CA ARG A 87 -1.91 -9.44 11.80
C ARG A 87 -0.45 -9.34 11.39
N GLN A 88 0.48 -9.31 12.35
CA GLN A 88 1.92 -9.26 12.05
C GLN A 88 2.38 -10.55 11.38
N ALA A 89 1.98 -11.71 11.91
CA ALA A 89 2.36 -13.02 11.40
C ALA A 89 1.72 -13.31 10.03
N ALA A 90 0.44 -13.00 9.85
CA ALA A 90 -0.30 -13.19 8.61
C ALA A 90 0.19 -12.22 7.51
N LEU A 91 0.46 -10.96 7.85
CA LEU A 91 1.07 -10.02 6.90
C LEU A 91 2.49 -10.45 6.53
N ALA A 92 3.29 -10.88 7.51
CA ALA A 92 4.64 -11.39 7.27
C ALA A 92 4.62 -12.64 6.39
N GLU A 93 3.73 -13.60 6.65
CA GLU A 93 3.60 -14.83 5.87
C GLU A 93 3.12 -14.55 4.45
N MET A 94 2.10 -13.70 4.28
CA MET A 94 1.60 -13.29 2.96
C MET A 94 2.65 -12.52 2.16
N VAL A 95 3.34 -11.57 2.78
CA VAL A 95 4.39 -10.77 2.12
C VAL A 95 5.61 -11.62 1.82
N ALA A 96 5.99 -12.54 2.71
CA ALA A 96 7.10 -13.47 2.47
C ALA A 96 6.76 -14.46 1.35
N GLU A 97 5.54 -15.02 1.33
CA GLU A 97 5.08 -15.92 0.28
C GLU A 97 4.99 -15.19 -1.08
N ASN A 98 4.50 -13.95 -1.09
CA ASN A 98 4.49 -13.11 -2.28
C ASN A 98 5.90 -12.77 -2.74
N ASP A 99 6.83 -12.38 -1.86
CA ASP A 99 8.21 -12.06 -2.25
C ASP A 99 8.96 -13.27 -2.86
N ILE A 100 8.58 -14.49 -2.45
CA ILE A 100 9.12 -15.74 -3.00
C ILE A 100 8.50 -16.05 -4.38
N ARG A 101 7.19 -15.81 -4.56
CA ARG A 101 6.45 -16.14 -5.80
C ARG A 101 6.56 -15.07 -6.89
N GLN A 102 6.55 -13.80 -6.52
CA GLN A 102 6.74 -12.63 -7.38
C GLN A 102 7.70 -11.68 -6.66
N ALA A 103 8.90 -11.52 -7.20
CA ALA A 103 9.91 -10.67 -6.60
C ALA A 103 9.42 -9.21 -6.57
N LEU A 104 8.93 -8.77 -5.43
CA LEU A 104 8.52 -7.38 -5.21
C LEU A 104 9.72 -6.47 -5.48
N SER A 105 9.46 -5.32 -6.11
CA SER A 105 10.48 -4.30 -6.32
C SER A 105 10.96 -3.73 -4.98
N PRO A 106 12.17 -3.12 -4.93
CA PRO A 106 12.65 -2.47 -3.72
C PRO A 106 11.71 -1.36 -3.21
N TRP A 107 11.06 -0.64 -4.13
CA TRP A 107 10.04 0.36 -3.79
C TRP A 107 8.85 -0.26 -3.09
N GLU A 108 8.24 -1.30 -3.69
CA GLU A 108 7.07 -1.96 -3.11
C GLU A 108 7.37 -2.52 -1.71
N LYS A 109 8.56 -3.11 -1.53
CA LYS A 109 8.98 -3.62 -0.22
C LYS A 109 9.07 -2.53 0.84
N ALA A 110 9.70 -1.41 0.48
CA ALA A 110 9.82 -0.27 1.36
C ALA A 110 8.46 0.36 1.66
N ALA A 111 7.58 0.46 0.68
CA ALA A 111 6.22 0.98 0.83
C ALA A 111 5.36 0.12 1.75
N ILE A 112 5.40 -1.22 1.63
CA ILE A 112 4.70 -2.13 2.55
C ILE A 112 5.19 -1.92 3.98
N ALA A 113 6.51 -1.90 4.19
CA ALA A 113 7.08 -1.75 5.53
C ALA A 113 6.72 -0.39 6.15
N THR A 114 6.70 0.67 5.34
CA THR A 114 6.29 2.03 5.74
C THR A 114 4.81 2.05 6.12
N ALA A 115 3.94 1.52 5.26
CA ALA A 115 2.50 1.46 5.52
C ALA A 115 2.16 0.61 6.75
N ALA A 116 2.83 -0.54 6.94
CA ALA A 116 2.63 -1.39 8.10
C ALA A 116 3.07 -0.71 9.40
N THR A 117 4.13 0.10 9.36
CA THR A 117 4.58 0.91 10.50
C THR A 117 3.57 2.02 10.80
N ALA A 118 3.13 2.76 9.77
CA ALA A 118 2.15 3.85 9.91
C ALA A 118 0.78 3.37 10.42
N ALA A 119 0.37 2.16 10.03
CA ALA A 119 -0.84 1.50 10.54
C ALA A 119 -0.71 0.98 11.98
N GLY A 120 0.45 1.18 12.63
CA GLY A 120 0.71 0.71 14.00
C GLY A 120 0.90 -0.80 14.12
N LEU A 121 1.06 -1.53 13.01
CA LEU A 121 1.28 -2.98 13.05
C LEU A 121 2.67 -3.32 13.56
N PHE A 122 3.66 -2.48 13.25
CA PHE A 122 5.00 -2.59 13.80
C PHE A 122 5.37 -1.29 14.53
N PRO A 123 6.00 -1.36 15.71
CA PRO A 123 6.39 -0.17 16.45
C PRO A 123 7.42 0.70 15.72
N THR A 124 8.24 0.08 14.86
CA THR A 124 9.28 0.76 14.09
C THR A 124 9.45 0.13 12.71
N LEU A 125 9.97 0.91 11.77
CA LEU A 125 10.30 0.46 10.43
C LEU A 125 11.30 -0.71 10.43
N ASP A 126 12.27 -0.71 11.35
CA ASP A 126 13.23 -1.81 11.46
C ASP A 126 12.55 -3.13 11.86
N LEU A 127 11.57 -3.06 12.78
CA LEU A 127 10.80 -4.22 13.18
C LEU A 127 9.87 -4.68 12.05
N ALA A 128 9.29 -3.77 11.28
CA ALA A 128 8.53 -4.09 10.07
C ALA A 128 9.40 -4.82 9.03
N LEU A 129 10.57 -4.28 8.70
CA LEU A 129 11.49 -4.89 7.73
C LEU A 129 12.00 -6.25 8.19
N ALA A 130 12.25 -6.42 9.49
CA ALA A 130 12.65 -7.71 10.06
C ALA A 130 11.52 -8.74 10.04
N GLY A 131 10.30 -8.32 10.38
CA GLY A 131 9.12 -9.19 10.40
C GLY A 131 8.64 -9.58 9.01
N LEU A 132 8.56 -8.63 8.08
CA LEU A 132 8.05 -8.85 6.72
C LEU A 132 9.04 -9.55 5.79
N TYR A 133 10.35 -9.35 6.02
CA TYR A 133 11.41 -9.93 5.20
C TYR A 133 12.43 -10.70 6.06
N PRO A 134 12.01 -11.81 6.71
CA PRO A 134 12.86 -12.55 7.65
C PRO A 134 14.10 -13.15 6.95
N HIS A 135 13.98 -13.51 5.68
CA HIS A 135 15.07 -14.07 4.86
C HIS A 135 16.02 -13.01 4.27
N ALA A 136 15.70 -11.72 4.36
CA ALA A 136 16.59 -10.68 3.87
C ALA A 136 17.85 -10.57 4.75
N ALA A 137 19.04 -10.40 4.16
CA ALA A 137 20.24 -10.13 4.94
C ALA A 137 20.18 -8.72 5.57
N ARG A 138 20.96 -8.49 6.64
CA ARG A 138 21.05 -7.17 7.32
C ARG A 138 21.34 -6.02 6.34
N GLN A 139 22.26 -6.22 5.40
CA GLN A 139 22.61 -5.22 4.39
C GLN A 139 21.43 -4.90 3.45
N LYS A 140 20.63 -5.91 3.07
CA LYS A 140 19.44 -5.72 2.23
C LYS A 140 18.36 -4.94 2.98
N ARG A 141 18.12 -5.24 4.26
CA ARG A 141 17.20 -4.45 5.10
C ARG A 141 17.67 -3.01 5.27
N ALA A 142 18.97 -2.76 5.45
CA ALA A 142 19.50 -1.39 5.54
C ALA A 142 19.24 -0.57 4.26
N LYS A 143 19.36 -1.19 3.08
CA LYS A 143 19.01 -0.54 1.81
C LYS A 143 17.51 -0.27 1.70
N LEU A 144 16.67 -1.23 2.08
CA LEU A 144 15.21 -1.04 2.08
C LEU A 144 14.78 0.10 3.02
N ARG A 145 15.46 0.27 4.15
CA ARG A 145 15.27 1.42 5.04
C ARG A 145 15.55 2.74 4.33
N ALA A 146 16.67 2.84 3.63
CA ALA A 146 17.00 4.05 2.85
C ALA A 146 15.97 4.30 1.72
N VAL A 147 15.47 3.24 1.08
CA VAL A 147 14.39 3.37 0.08
C VAL A 147 13.09 3.84 0.73
N ALA A 148 12.77 3.42 1.96
CA ALA A 148 11.57 3.87 2.68
C ALA A 148 11.58 5.39 2.93
N GLU A 149 12.74 5.99 3.18
CA GLU A 149 12.88 7.46 3.28
C GLU A 149 12.47 8.14 1.96
N VAL A 150 12.78 7.52 0.81
CA VAL A 150 12.34 8.02 -0.52
C VAL A 150 10.84 7.84 -0.69
N VAL A 151 10.28 6.72 -0.23
CA VAL A 151 8.83 6.49 -0.26
C VAL A 151 8.11 7.57 0.53
N GLU A 152 8.48 7.79 1.79
CA GLU A 152 7.84 8.80 2.63
C GLU A 152 7.94 10.22 2.03
N ALA A 153 9.04 10.55 1.34
CA ALA A 153 9.24 11.86 0.76
C ALA A 153 8.60 12.05 -0.63
N LEU A 154 8.53 11.00 -1.45
CA LEU A 154 8.21 11.09 -2.87
C LEU A 154 7.02 10.21 -3.32
N ASP A 155 6.35 9.53 -2.40
CA ASP A 155 5.13 8.79 -2.73
C ASP A 155 4.07 9.73 -3.32
N GLY A 156 3.41 9.29 -4.39
CA GLY A 156 2.50 10.10 -5.19
C GLY A 156 3.15 11.17 -6.09
N LEU A 157 4.46 11.42 -5.99
CA LEU A 157 5.20 12.36 -6.84
C LEU A 157 6.00 11.69 -7.95
N LEU A 158 6.36 10.42 -7.77
CA LEU A 158 7.07 9.63 -8.77
C LEU A 158 6.11 8.94 -9.75
N THR A 159 6.49 8.91 -11.03
CA THR A 159 5.82 8.11 -12.06
C THR A 159 6.41 6.70 -12.08
N ASP A 160 5.55 5.68 -11.95
CA ASP A 160 5.91 4.26 -11.96
C ASP A 160 7.14 3.88 -11.10
N PRO A 161 7.21 4.31 -9.82
CA PRO A 161 8.42 4.20 -8.98
C PRO A 161 8.94 2.77 -8.78
N GLU A 162 8.06 1.79 -8.87
CA GLU A 162 8.34 0.37 -8.78
C GLU A 162 9.10 -0.20 -10.01
N THR A 163 9.26 0.57 -11.08
CA THR A 163 10.16 0.24 -12.20
C THR A 163 11.60 0.68 -11.94
N HIS A 164 11.84 1.50 -10.92
CA HIS A 164 13.18 1.98 -10.60
C HIS A 164 14.04 0.88 -9.98
N SER A 165 15.31 0.83 -10.40
CA SER A 165 16.30 -0.05 -9.81
C SER A 165 16.67 0.40 -8.39
N GLU A 166 17.09 -0.56 -7.55
CA GLU A 166 17.57 -0.30 -6.18
C GLU A 166 18.63 0.82 -6.16
N SER A 167 19.61 0.78 -7.06
CA SER A 167 20.67 1.78 -7.17
C SER A 167 20.14 3.17 -7.56
N ARG A 168 19.00 3.28 -8.26
CA ARG A 168 18.40 4.58 -8.55
C ARG A 168 17.69 5.13 -7.33
N LEU A 169 16.91 4.30 -6.63
CA LEU A 169 16.22 4.68 -5.40
C LEU A 169 17.21 5.09 -4.30
N LEU A 170 18.31 4.35 -4.11
CA LEU A 170 19.36 4.71 -3.15
C LEU A 170 20.06 6.04 -3.47
N ARG A 171 20.07 6.48 -4.74
CA ARG A 171 20.58 7.82 -5.09
C ARG A 171 19.60 8.92 -4.77
N MET A 172 18.30 8.61 -4.73
CA MET A 172 17.24 9.54 -4.33
C MET A 172 17.13 9.65 -2.81
N SER A 173 17.51 8.60 -2.06
CA SER A 173 17.49 8.58 -0.60
C SER A 173 18.58 9.44 0.03
N ILE A 174 19.63 9.77 -0.71
CA ILE A 174 20.64 10.70 -0.23
C ILE A 174 19.96 12.04 -0.03
N PRO A 175 19.98 12.63 1.18
CA PRO A 175 19.38 13.92 1.42
C PRO A 175 19.94 14.92 0.41
N GLN A 176 19.09 15.43 -0.48
CA GLN A 176 19.45 16.57 -1.31
C GLN A 176 19.67 17.85 -0.48
N SER A 177 19.52 17.78 0.84
CA SER A 177 19.87 18.85 1.78
C SER A 177 21.35 19.26 1.73
N LEU A 178 22.24 18.47 1.09
CA LEU A 178 23.62 18.90 0.80
C LEU A 178 23.82 19.53 -0.60
N CYS A 179 22.84 19.46 -1.51
CA CYS A 179 22.88 20.14 -2.81
C CYS A 179 21.93 21.34 -2.92
N PHE A 180 21.01 21.53 -1.97
CA PHE A 180 20.03 22.61 -1.99
C PHE A 180 20.35 23.79 -1.04
N HIS A 181 21.60 23.95 -0.61
CA HIS A 181 22.02 25.13 0.19
C HIS A 181 22.41 26.36 -0.65
N GLY A 182 22.04 26.41 -1.94
CA GLY A 182 22.43 27.49 -2.83
C GLY A 182 21.31 28.27 -3.55
N ILE A 183 20.07 27.77 -3.64
CA ILE A 183 19.08 28.34 -4.59
C ILE A 183 17.66 28.58 -4.01
N ILE A 184 17.27 28.06 -2.83
CA ILE A 184 15.96 28.36 -2.20
C ILE A 184 16.12 29.32 -1.00
N GLY A 185 17.10 30.22 -1.05
CA GLY A 185 17.18 31.34 -0.11
C GLY A 185 16.33 32.55 -0.53
N PHE A 186 15.76 32.55 -1.74
CA PHE A 186 15.19 33.76 -2.34
C PHE A 186 13.66 33.77 -2.49
N TRP A 187 13.00 32.60 -2.45
CA TRP A 187 11.56 32.51 -2.77
C TRP A 187 10.61 32.46 -1.57
N ILE A 188 11.11 32.22 -0.34
CA ILE A 188 10.28 32.23 0.88
C ILE A 188 10.12 33.65 1.46
N ALA A 189 10.97 34.61 1.06
CA ALA A 189 10.88 36.00 1.52
C ALA A 189 9.91 36.89 0.72
N VAL A 190 9.34 36.41 -0.39
CA VAL A 190 8.57 37.26 -1.34
C VAL A 190 7.07 36.98 -1.36
N PHE A 191 6.58 35.85 -0.82
CA PHE A 191 5.18 35.44 -1.03
C PHE A 191 4.28 35.25 0.20
N TYR A 192 4.77 35.43 1.43
CA TYR A 192 3.91 35.46 2.64
C TYR A 192 4.48 36.39 3.72
N PRO A 193 4.20 37.71 3.69
CA PRO A 193 4.18 38.48 4.91
C PRO A 193 2.82 38.25 5.59
N VAL A 194 2.78 38.26 6.91
CA VAL A 194 1.55 38.17 7.75
C VAL A 194 1.10 36.74 8.08
N PHE A 195 1.77 36.10 9.04
CA PHE A 195 1.12 35.66 10.29
C PHE A 195 2.17 35.14 11.29
N CYS A 196 1.90 35.28 12.59
CA CYS A 196 2.75 35.00 13.75
C CYS A 196 3.74 36.09 14.18
N ASN A 197 3.16 37.24 14.55
CA ASN A 197 3.66 38.03 15.66
C ASN A 197 2.71 37.81 16.86
N HIS A 198 2.86 36.68 17.54
CA HIS A 198 2.35 36.49 18.90
C HIS A 198 3.09 35.32 19.54
N LEU A 199 3.57 35.54 20.77
CA LEU A 199 4.40 34.66 21.60
C LEU A 199 5.91 34.79 21.37
N GLU A 200 6.50 35.82 21.99
CA GLU A 200 7.49 35.66 23.07
C GLU A 200 7.92 37.04 23.62
N GLY A 201 7.82 37.18 24.95
CA GLY A 201 8.67 38.06 25.80
C GLY A 201 8.51 39.56 25.69
#